data_AF-A0A416W587-F1
#
_entry.id   AF-A0A416W587-F1
#
_cell.length_a   1.000
_cell.length_b   1.000
_cell.length_c   1.000
_cell.angle_alpha   90.00
_cell.angle_beta   90.00
_cell.angle_gamma   90.00
#
_symmetry.space_group_name_H-M   'P 1'
#
loop_
_entity.id
_entity.type
_entity.pdbx_description
1 polymer ?
#
loop_
_entity_poly.entity_id
_entity_poly.type
_entity_poly.pdbx_seq_one_letter_code
_entity_poly.pdbx_strand_id
1 'polypeptide(L)'
;MRAKALILGMVLTLCVSADTPAADLGAINIQNNIETIGNNISVLNKDLNVTKLQKKTVKKKNKKKTKLSEIDKYKKKIFDMGVVDLSDNDDECAKIYKTKDKKSKVIGYLPDKGIMKVVEQDGKKYKIKSGKITGYVSVKDVVVDSDVETVLLDDNLIEAKFTKDVALKSEAKGKDVAVGMGYSGRSYPVIGFSNNKKYLRVQRTESITGWVPVSSVAIDIVAELAMTKSEYEDYKEEQELEYQAQLQSVINVGSFSGSDELTNSIISLLAQNESGNYMAARNGLAQFKGEKTITVGAWQWYGERAHDLLKRICATNVEEARDIINNSFTGSKKKQKKKADKLYSDILSGDSWENGARSFSEEELVAVKALLGSSFGIEVQKSQVQSDVAVRINVARSEYGLTNSRLIAYFCDLFWQNPKNARAITDECIKHYEGKAKFNNAKDALKYMHETAMKNSVMGQFTQRRTFTYSFCKTMSK
;
A
#
# COMPACT_ATOMS: atom_id res chain seq x y z
N MET A 1 -32.80 -13.25 26.94
CA MET A 1 -31.79 -13.63 27.96
C MET A 1 -30.56 -14.17 27.26
N ARG A 2 -29.38 -13.74 27.76
CA ARG A 2 -27.99 -14.07 27.35
C ARG A 2 -27.35 -13.23 26.23
N ALA A 3 -26.98 -12.01 26.67
CA ALA A 3 -25.71 -11.30 26.52
C ALA A 3 -24.81 -11.61 25.30
N LYS A 4 -24.68 -10.62 24.42
CA LYS A 4 -23.51 -10.40 23.56
C LYS A 4 -22.73 -9.23 24.16
N ALA A 5 -21.47 -9.44 24.50
CA ALA A 5 -20.56 -8.39 24.94
C ALA A 5 -20.09 -7.60 23.72
N LEU A 6 -20.46 -6.32 23.68
CA LEU A 6 -19.79 -5.29 22.90
C LEU A 6 -18.43 -5.02 23.55
N ILE A 7 -17.34 -5.13 22.79
CA ILE A 7 -16.10 -4.43 23.10
C ILE A 7 -16.16 -3.13 22.32
N LEU A 8 -16.73 -2.12 22.97
CA LEU A 8 -16.74 -0.73 22.54
C LEU A 8 -15.37 -0.15 22.86
N GLY A 9 -14.64 0.32 21.84
CA GLY A 9 -13.39 1.07 22.02
C GLY A 9 -13.68 2.39 22.71
N MET A 10 -13.37 2.48 24.00
CA MET A 10 -13.33 3.75 24.73
C MET A 10 -12.11 4.55 24.26
N VAL A 11 -12.37 5.55 23.41
CA VAL A 11 -11.51 6.73 23.29
C VAL A 11 -11.66 7.53 24.58
N LEU A 12 -10.63 7.54 25.43
CA LEU A 12 -10.57 8.42 26.58
C LEU A 12 -9.92 9.74 26.14
N THR A 13 -10.77 10.71 25.81
CA THR A 13 -10.37 12.12 25.70
C THR A 13 -10.22 12.66 27.11
N LEU A 14 -8.98 12.83 27.58
CA LEU A 14 -8.69 13.69 28.74
C LEU A 14 -8.23 15.05 28.21
N CYS A 15 -9.18 15.97 28.06
CA CYS A 15 -8.89 17.39 28.16
C CYS A 15 -8.52 17.68 29.62
N VAL A 16 -7.30 18.13 29.87
CA VAL A 16 -6.98 18.84 31.12
C VAL A 16 -6.32 20.16 30.73
N SER A 17 -7.08 21.23 30.95
CA SER A 17 -6.60 22.61 30.90
C SER A 17 -5.92 22.99 32.23
N ALA A 18 -4.83 23.74 32.07
CA ALA A 18 -4.23 24.72 32.98
C ALA A 18 -3.45 24.28 34.23
N ASP A 19 -2.26 24.91 34.30
CA ASP A 19 -1.44 25.33 35.45
C ASP A 19 -0.45 24.35 36.13
N THR A 20 0.78 24.87 36.26
CA THR A 20 2.07 24.35 36.77
C THR A 20 2.06 24.08 38.30
N PRO A 21 3.14 23.55 38.96
CA PRO A 21 4.52 23.30 38.54
C PRO A 21 5.14 21.93 38.93
N ALA A 22 6.39 21.74 38.52
CA ALA A 22 7.27 20.61 38.77
C ALA A 22 7.48 20.24 40.26
N ALA A 23 7.47 18.94 40.58
CA ALA A 23 8.47 18.24 41.40
C ALA A 23 8.08 16.76 41.62
N ASP A 24 9.03 15.88 41.29
CA ASP A 24 9.35 14.58 41.93
C ASP A 24 8.21 13.58 42.23
N LEU A 25 8.19 12.46 41.49
CA LEU A 25 7.72 11.16 41.98
C LEU A 25 8.39 10.05 41.16
N GLY A 26 9.44 9.48 41.75
CA GLY A 26 10.26 8.45 41.16
C GLY A 26 9.60 7.08 40.99
N ALA A 27 10.25 6.28 40.14
CA ALA A 27 10.31 4.82 40.14
C ALA A 27 9.01 4.06 40.52
N ILE A 28 8.04 3.99 39.59
CA ILE A 28 6.96 2.98 39.66
C ILE A 28 7.31 1.78 38.78
N ASN A 29 7.99 0.83 39.45
CA ASN A 29 7.99 -0.63 39.31
C ASN A 29 7.28 -1.27 38.09
N ILE A 30 8.06 -1.55 37.03
CA ILE A 30 7.62 -2.25 35.80
C ILE A 30 7.58 -3.79 35.99
N GLN A 31 8.16 -4.33 37.07
CA GLN A 31 8.35 -5.79 37.22
C GLN A 31 7.08 -6.55 37.65
N ASN A 32 6.17 -5.91 38.40
CA ASN A 32 4.97 -6.58 38.93
C ASN A 32 3.88 -6.87 37.86
N ASN A 33 3.92 -6.21 36.70
CA ASN A 33 2.94 -6.44 35.63
C ASN A 33 3.29 -7.65 34.75
N ILE A 34 4.54 -8.12 34.74
CA ILE A 34 4.95 -9.26 33.90
C ILE A 34 4.52 -10.60 34.52
N GLU A 35 4.58 -10.74 35.85
CA GLU A 35 4.12 -11.97 36.54
C GLU A 35 2.60 -12.16 36.47
N THR A 36 1.83 -11.07 36.53
CA THR A 36 0.36 -11.12 36.43
C THR A 36 -0.10 -11.52 35.01
N ILE A 37 0.65 -11.15 33.97
CA ILE A 37 0.36 -11.56 32.58
C ILE A 37 0.77 -13.02 32.34
N GLY A 38 1.90 -13.47 32.91
CA GLY A 38 2.36 -14.86 32.80
C GLY A 38 1.39 -15.88 33.42
N ASN A 39 0.79 -15.55 34.57
CA ASN A 39 -0.14 -16.45 35.25
C ASN A 39 -1.48 -16.60 34.50
N ASN A 40 -1.97 -15.55 33.85
CA ASN A 40 -3.23 -15.61 33.08
C ASN A 40 -3.11 -16.44 31.77
N ILE A 41 -1.92 -16.51 31.16
CA ILE A 41 -1.67 -17.36 29.99
C ILE A 41 -1.63 -18.86 30.37
N SER A 42 -1.19 -19.18 31.60
CA SER A 42 -1.15 -20.56 32.09
C SER A 42 -2.54 -21.15 32.41
N VAL A 43 -3.50 -20.30 32.80
CA VAL A 43 -4.89 -20.69 33.10
C VAL A 43 -5.68 -20.94 31.81
N LEU A 44 -5.44 -20.14 30.76
CA LEU A 44 -6.09 -20.30 29.45
C LEU A 44 -5.65 -21.57 28.67
N ASN A 45 -4.45 -22.10 28.94
CA ASN A 45 -3.96 -23.33 28.30
C ASN A 45 -4.44 -24.64 28.98
N LYS A 46 -5.13 -24.55 30.13
CA LYS A 46 -5.57 -25.73 30.89
C LYS A 46 -6.97 -26.24 30.50
N ASP A 47 -7.77 -25.44 29.78
CA ASP A 47 -9.16 -25.74 29.42
C ASP A 47 -9.35 -26.26 27.96
N LEU A 48 -8.27 -26.58 27.24
CA LEU A 48 -8.33 -27.25 25.93
C LEU A 48 -7.98 -28.73 26.03
N ASN A 49 -8.65 -29.46 26.95
CA ASN A 49 -8.67 -30.92 26.94
C ASN A 49 -10.00 -31.41 26.33
N VAL A 50 -10.02 -31.59 25.00
CA VAL A 50 -11.12 -32.31 24.34
C VAL A 50 -10.76 -33.79 24.24
N THR A 51 -11.44 -34.55 25.08
CA THR A 51 -11.41 -36.01 25.25
C THR A 51 -11.63 -36.76 23.93
N LYS A 52 -10.78 -37.77 23.68
CA LYS A 52 -10.91 -38.76 22.60
C LYS A 52 -12.25 -39.51 22.71
N LEU A 53 -13.10 -39.37 21.69
CA LEU A 53 -14.20 -40.31 21.42
C LEU A 53 -13.89 -41.12 20.15
N GLN A 54 -13.60 -42.40 20.35
CA GLN A 54 -13.36 -43.40 19.32
C GLN A 54 -14.63 -43.63 18.47
N LYS A 55 -14.50 -43.54 17.14
CA LYS A 55 -15.51 -44.07 16.20
C LYS A 55 -14.99 -45.34 15.55
N LYS A 56 -15.72 -46.44 15.79
CA LYS A 56 -15.52 -47.77 15.21
C LYS A 56 -15.46 -47.74 13.68
N THR A 57 -14.54 -48.54 13.16
CA THR A 57 -14.20 -48.73 11.75
C THR A 57 -15.29 -49.50 10.99
N VAL A 58 -15.71 -48.98 9.83
CA VAL A 58 -16.32 -49.79 8.76
C VAL A 58 -15.37 -49.75 7.56
N LYS A 59 -14.81 -50.92 7.22
CA LYS A 59 -13.89 -51.10 6.10
C LYS A 59 -14.60 -50.83 4.76
N LYS A 60 -14.19 -49.80 4.03
CA LYS A 60 -14.43 -49.67 2.57
C LYS A 60 -13.10 -49.64 1.84
N LYS A 61 -13.00 -50.48 0.81
CA LYS A 61 -11.79 -50.83 0.04
C LYS A 61 -11.02 -49.59 -0.45
N ASN A 62 -9.69 -49.64 -0.28
CA ASN A 62 -8.71 -48.63 -0.64
C ASN A 62 -8.74 -48.25 -2.13
N LYS A 63 -8.95 -46.96 -2.43
CA LYS A 63 -8.29 -46.27 -3.54
C LYS A 63 -7.21 -45.38 -2.92
N LYS A 64 -5.93 -45.62 -3.22
CA LYS A 64 -4.81 -44.73 -2.81
C LYS A 64 -5.15 -43.29 -3.24
N LYS A 65 -5.47 -42.41 -2.30
CA LYS A 65 -5.51 -40.95 -2.56
C LYS A 65 -4.08 -40.45 -2.52
N THR A 66 -3.48 -40.25 -3.68
CA THR A 66 -2.21 -39.54 -3.83
C THR A 66 -2.36 -38.12 -3.24
N LYS A 67 -1.43 -37.69 -2.38
CA LYS A 67 -1.43 -36.33 -1.81
C LYS A 67 -1.16 -35.35 -2.95
N LEU A 68 -2.16 -34.53 -3.30
CA LEU A 68 -2.05 -33.49 -4.32
C LEU A 68 -0.94 -32.48 -3.95
N SER A 69 -0.15 -32.04 -4.92
CA SER A 69 0.82 -30.97 -4.73
C SER A 69 0.11 -29.64 -4.47
N GLU A 70 0.81 -28.65 -3.88
CA GLU A 70 0.20 -27.33 -3.62
C GLU A 70 -0.26 -26.65 -4.92
N ILE A 71 0.48 -26.82 -6.03
CA ILE A 71 0.05 -26.28 -7.32
C ILE A 71 -1.21 -26.98 -7.85
N ASP A 72 -1.38 -28.28 -7.63
CA ASP A 72 -2.59 -28.99 -8.06
C ASP A 72 -3.80 -28.57 -7.23
N LYS A 73 -3.61 -28.31 -5.92
CA LYS A 73 -4.66 -27.75 -5.06
C LYS A 73 -5.07 -26.36 -5.53
N TYR A 74 -4.10 -25.50 -5.83
CA TYR A 74 -4.35 -24.17 -6.35
C TYR A 74 -5.09 -24.20 -7.70
N LYS A 75 -4.62 -24.98 -8.68
CA LYS A 75 -5.32 -25.17 -9.97
C LYS A 75 -6.75 -25.64 -9.78
N LYS A 76 -6.98 -26.54 -8.83
CA LYS A 76 -8.32 -27.02 -8.50
C LYS A 76 -9.19 -25.95 -7.84
N LYS A 77 -8.62 -25.03 -7.05
CA LYS A 77 -9.35 -23.89 -6.47
C LYS A 77 -9.86 -22.95 -7.57
N ILE A 78 -9.03 -22.65 -8.58
CA ILE A 78 -9.37 -21.69 -9.64
C ILE A 78 -10.18 -22.26 -10.81
N PHE A 79 -10.23 -23.60 -10.99
CA PHE A 79 -10.81 -24.22 -12.18
C PHE A 79 -12.28 -23.85 -12.47
N ASP A 80 -13.13 -23.78 -11.44
CA ASP A 80 -14.53 -23.33 -11.56
C ASP A 80 -14.72 -21.92 -10.97
N MET A 81 -13.65 -21.14 -10.85
CA MET A 81 -13.71 -19.84 -10.20
C MET A 81 -14.18 -18.77 -11.19
N GLY A 82 -14.98 -17.85 -10.69
CA GLY A 82 -15.17 -16.54 -11.30
C GLY A 82 -14.58 -15.47 -10.39
N VAL A 83 -14.21 -14.34 -10.98
CA VAL A 83 -13.76 -13.13 -10.28
C VAL A 83 -14.60 -11.97 -10.78
N VAL A 84 -15.12 -11.13 -9.88
CA VAL A 84 -15.82 -9.91 -10.28
C VAL A 84 -14.82 -8.93 -10.88
N ASP A 85 -15.15 -8.35 -12.02
CA ASP A 85 -14.38 -7.29 -12.64
C ASP A 85 -15.34 -6.18 -13.08
N LEU A 86 -15.26 -5.05 -12.39
CA LEU A 86 -16.10 -3.87 -12.63
C LEU A 86 -15.31 -2.73 -13.27
N SER A 87 -14.10 -2.99 -13.79
CA SER A 87 -13.23 -1.97 -14.40
C SER A 87 -13.89 -1.17 -15.53
N ASP A 88 -14.84 -1.77 -16.25
CA ASP A 88 -15.61 -1.15 -17.35
C ASP A 88 -16.99 -0.59 -16.91
N ASN A 89 -17.28 -0.54 -15.60
CA ASN A 89 -18.58 -0.14 -15.07
C ASN A 89 -18.46 0.85 -13.88
N ASP A 90 -19.42 1.76 -13.76
CA ASP A 90 -19.54 2.69 -12.62
C ASP A 90 -20.20 2.02 -11.37
N ASP A 91 -20.59 0.75 -11.46
CA ASP A 91 -21.16 0.00 -10.33
C ASP A 91 -20.08 -0.36 -9.28
N GLU A 92 -20.39 -0.12 -8.00
CA GLU A 92 -19.49 -0.44 -6.87
C GLU A 92 -19.48 -1.93 -6.49
N CYS A 93 -20.43 -2.71 -7.01
CA CYS A 93 -20.53 -4.15 -6.78
C CYS A 93 -21.38 -4.86 -7.83
N ALA A 94 -21.08 -6.14 -8.04
CA ALA A 94 -21.94 -7.05 -8.79
C ALA A 94 -23.12 -7.50 -7.92
N LYS A 95 -24.33 -7.48 -8.48
CA LYS A 95 -25.56 -7.89 -7.80
C LYS A 95 -25.87 -9.37 -8.06
N ILE A 96 -26.17 -10.12 -7.00
CA ILE A 96 -26.59 -11.52 -7.08
C ILE A 96 -28.11 -11.61 -6.97
N TYR A 97 -28.73 -12.21 -7.98
CA TYR A 97 -30.17 -12.37 -8.10
C TYR A 97 -30.61 -13.77 -7.66
N LYS A 98 -31.78 -13.86 -7.01
CA LYS A 98 -32.36 -15.16 -6.59
C LYS A 98 -32.62 -16.11 -7.76
N THR A 99 -33.02 -15.55 -8.90
CA THR A 99 -33.40 -16.28 -10.12
C THR A 99 -32.83 -15.57 -11.35
N LYS A 100 -32.88 -16.23 -12.51
CA LYS A 100 -32.38 -15.66 -13.77
C LYS A 100 -33.23 -14.52 -14.32
N ASP A 101 -34.47 -14.38 -13.85
CA ASP A 101 -35.45 -13.44 -14.40
C ASP A 101 -35.04 -11.97 -14.27
N LYS A 102 -35.53 -11.13 -15.19
CA LYS A 102 -35.23 -9.68 -15.22
C LYS A 102 -35.75 -8.94 -13.99
N LYS A 103 -36.86 -9.39 -13.39
CA LYS A 103 -37.47 -8.81 -12.19
C LYS A 103 -37.06 -9.53 -10.89
N SER A 104 -36.02 -10.36 -10.95
CA SER A 104 -35.58 -11.13 -9.79
C SER A 104 -35.14 -10.21 -8.64
N LYS A 105 -35.47 -10.59 -7.40
CA LYS A 105 -34.95 -9.95 -6.20
C LYS A 105 -33.44 -10.15 -6.09
N VAL A 106 -32.72 -9.09 -5.69
CA VAL A 106 -31.30 -9.14 -5.29
C VAL A 106 -31.20 -9.76 -3.89
N ILE A 107 -30.31 -10.73 -3.74
CA ILE A 107 -30.10 -11.51 -2.50
C ILE A 107 -28.67 -11.42 -1.97
N GLY A 108 -27.76 -10.85 -2.73
CA GLY A 108 -26.39 -10.63 -2.30
C GLY A 108 -25.64 -9.69 -3.23
N TYR A 109 -24.46 -9.31 -2.76
CA TYR A 109 -23.56 -8.37 -3.41
C TYR A 109 -22.15 -8.96 -3.38
N LEU A 110 -21.42 -8.78 -4.46
CA LEU A 110 -20.00 -9.08 -4.54
C LEU A 110 -19.26 -7.78 -4.86
N PRO A 111 -18.34 -7.33 -3.99
CA PRO A 111 -17.50 -6.18 -4.31
C PRO A 111 -16.62 -6.50 -5.53
N ASP A 112 -16.04 -5.45 -6.13
CA ASP A 112 -15.03 -5.63 -7.17
C ASP A 112 -13.93 -6.59 -6.70
N LYS A 113 -13.43 -7.44 -7.60
CA LYS A 113 -12.45 -8.51 -7.31
C LYS A 113 -12.91 -9.61 -6.35
N GLY A 114 -14.16 -9.57 -5.90
CA GLY A 114 -14.77 -10.65 -5.14
C GLY A 114 -14.83 -11.96 -5.95
N ILE A 115 -14.68 -13.10 -5.26
CA ILE A 115 -14.61 -14.41 -5.91
C ILE A 115 -15.88 -15.25 -5.73
N MET A 116 -16.10 -16.16 -6.67
CA MET A 116 -17.22 -17.10 -6.64
C MET A 116 -16.85 -18.42 -7.29
N LYS A 117 -17.62 -19.46 -6.99
CA LYS A 117 -17.66 -20.67 -7.81
C LYS A 117 -18.76 -20.53 -8.86
N VAL A 118 -18.41 -20.67 -10.13
CA VAL A 118 -19.34 -20.79 -11.25
C VAL A 118 -19.85 -22.23 -11.30
N VAL A 119 -21.17 -22.39 -11.39
CA VAL A 119 -21.85 -23.70 -11.46
C VAL A 119 -22.26 -24.00 -12.89
N GLU A 120 -22.87 -23.03 -13.55
CA GLU A 120 -23.32 -23.13 -14.94
C GLU A 120 -23.56 -21.73 -15.52
N GLN A 121 -23.53 -21.63 -16.84
CA GLN A 121 -23.98 -20.44 -17.57
C GLN A 121 -25.41 -20.65 -18.07
N ASP A 122 -26.31 -19.71 -17.75
CA ASP A 122 -27.70 -19.69 -18.21
C ASP A 122 -27.96 -18.37 -18.95
N GLY A 123 -27.68 -18.38 -20.25
CA GLY A 123 -27.78 -17.22 -21.13
C GLY A 123 -26.81 -16.11 -20.73
N LYS A 124 -27.36 -14.96 -20.30
CA LYS A 124 -26.60 -13.75 -19.91
C LYS A 124 -26.28 -13.70 -18.42
N LYS A 125 -26.46 -14.79 -17.67
CA LYS A 125 -26.12 -14.88 -16.25
C LYS A 125 -25.38 -16.16 -15.94
N TYR A 126 -24.43 -16.10 -15.02
CA TYR A 126 -23.86 -17.28 -14.38
C TYR A 126 -24.66 -17.63 -13.14
N LYS A 127 -24.95 -18.91 -12.95
CA LYS A 127 -25.35 -19.44 -11.65
C LYS A 127 -24.10 -19.69 -10.84
N ILE A 128 -24.04 -19.12 -9.64
CA ILE A 128 -22.85 -19.10 -8.82
C ILE A 128 -23.13 -19.56 -7.39
N LYS A 129 -22.06 -19.93 -6.70
CA LYS A 129 -22.02 -20.09 -5.25
C LYS A 129 -20.82 -19.33 -4.68
N SER A 130 -21.07 -18.42 -3.76
CA SER A 130 -20.01 -17.69 -3.04
C SER A 130 -20.40 -17.57 -1.56
N GLY A 131 -19.51 -17.99 -0.67
CA GLY A 131 -19.83 -18.17 0.75
C GLY A 131 -21.09 -19.02 0.97
N LYS A 132 -22.08 -18.43 1.66
CA LYS A 132 -23.39 -19.04 1.93
C LYS A 132 -24.44 -18.74 0.85
N ILE A 133 -24.14 -17.89 -0.12
CA ILE A 133 -25.09 -17.39 -1.11
C ILE A 133 -25.00 -18.22 -2.39
N THR A 134 -26.15 -18.59 -2.94
CA THR A 134 -26.28 -19.23 -4.26
C THR A 134 -27.33 -18.47 -5.05
N GLY A 135 -26.98 -18.05 -6.26
CA GLY A 135 -27.84 -17.19 -7.08
C GLY A 135 -27.26 -16.97 -8.47
N TYR A 136 -27.68 -15.90 -9.13
CA TYR A 136 -27.32 -15.56 -10.50
C TYR A 136 -26.64 -14.20 -10.58
N VAL A 137 -25.53 -14.10 -11.29
CA VAL A 137 -24.78 -12.85 -11.52
C VAL A 137 -24.65 -12.58 -13.02
N SER A 138 -24.54 -11.32 -13.43
CA SER A 138 -24.35 -10.94 -14.83
C SER A 138 -23.05 -11.51 -15.39
N VAL A 139 -23.06 -12.00 -16.63
CA VAL A 139 -21.82 -12.45 -17.30
C VAL A 139 -20.87 -11.29 -17.62
N LYS A 140 -21.38 -10.05 -17.67
CA LYS A 140 -20.58 -8.86 -17.99
C LYS A 140 -19.69 -8.41 -16.84
N ASP A 141 -20.02 -8.83 -15.62
CA ASP A 141 -19.39 -8.34 -14.40
C ASP A 141 -18.40 -9.38 -13.84
N VAL A 142 -18.16 -10.48 -14.58
CA VAL A 142 -17.42 -11.66 -14.08
C VAL A 142 -16.46 -12.21 -15.14
N VAL A 143 -15.19 -12.31 -14.74
CA VAL A 143 -14.13 -13.00 -15.47
C VAL A 143 -14.11 -14.48 -15.04
N VAL A 144 -13.95 -15.39 -16.01
CA VAL A 144 -13.93 -16.85 -15.82
C VAL A 144 -12.78 -17.48 -16.61
N ASP A 145 -12.60 -18.80 -16.46
CA ASP A 145 -11.67 -19.62 -17.24
C ASP A 145 -10.20 -19.17 -17.17
N SER A 146 -9.52 -19.02 -18.31
CA SER A 146 -8.08 -18.75 -18.40
C SER A 146 -7.68 -17.41 -17.80
N ASP A 147 -8.60 -16.46 -17.77
CA ASP A 147 -8.30 -15.07 -17.47
C ASP A 147 -8.35 -14.80 -15.95
N VAL A 148 -8.94 -15.73 -15.19
CA VAL A 148 -9.00 -15.67 -13.72
C VAL A 148 -7.62 -15.60 -13.10
N GLU A 149 -6.67 -16.44 -13.53
CA GLU A 149 -5.32 -16.43 -12.95
C GLU A 149 -4.60 -15.10 -13.19
N THR A 150 -4.84 -14.46 -14.34
CA THR A 150 -4.29 -13.15 -14.67
C THR A 150 -4.83 -12.08 -13.72
N VAL A 151 -6.16 -11.99 -13.57
CA VAL A 151 -6.79 -11.01 -12.66
C VAL A 151 -6.32 -11.22 -11.22
N LEU A 152 -6.28 -12.47 -10.76
CA LEU A 152 -5.82 -12.77 -9.40
C LEU A 152 -4.35 -12.36 -9.14
N LEU A 153 -3.49 -12.43 -10.16
CA LEU A 153 -2.09 -12.01 -10.06
C LEU A 153 -1.94 -10.49 -10.13
N ASP A 154 -2.62 -9.85 -11.08
CA ASP A 154 -2.52 -8.41 -11.32
C ASP A 154 -3.07 -7.59 -10.14
N ASP A 155 -4.12 -8.10 -9.47
CA ASP A 155 -4.72 -7.49 -8.29
C ASP A 155 -4.15 -8.03 -6.96
N ASN A 156 -3.04 -8.79 -6.99
CA ASN A 156 -2.36 -9.34 -5.80
C ASN A 156 -3.24 -10.20 -4.87
N LEU A 157 -4.25 -10.88 -5.42
CA LEU A 157 -5.23 -11.68 -4.67
C LEU A 157 -4.72 -13.10 -4.34
N ILE A 158 -3.47 -13.41 -4.69
CA ILE A 158 -2.82 -14.69 -4.39
C ILE A 158 -1.71 -14.44 -3.38
N GLU A 159 -1.72 -15.18 -2.28
CA GLU A 159 -0.67 -15.13 -1.28
C GLU A 159 0.07 -16.46 -1.14
N ALA A 160 1.39 -16.36 -0.93
CA ALA A 160 2.24 -17.47 -0.56
C ALA A 160 2.54 -17.40 0.94
N LYS A 161 2.02 -18.35 1.71
CA LYS A 161 2.27 -18.51 3.14
C LYS A 161 3.47 -19.40 3.39
N PHE A 162 4.48 -18.87 4.06
CA PHE A 162 5.74 -19.54 4.35
C PHE A 162 5.61 -20.37 5.62
N THR A 163 5.95 -21.65 5.54
CA THR A 163 5.92 -22.58 6.69
C THR A 163 7.28 -22.71 7.39
N LYS A 164 8.31 -22.15 6.77
CA LYS A 164 9.68 -22.04 7.25
C LYS A 164 10.37 -20.90 6.50
N ASP A 165 11.54 -20.50 6.98
CA ASP A 165 12.36 -19.50 6.29
C ASP A 165 12.89 -20.07 4.96
N VAL A 166 12.76 -19.29 3.89
CA VAL A 166 13.16 -19.68 2.54
C VAL A 166 13.80 -18.49 1.84
N ALA A 167 15.00 -18.68 1.32
CA ALA A 167 15.69 -17.65 0.54
C ALA A 167 14.88 -17.32 -0.73
N LEU A 168 14.64 -16.03 -0.94
CA LEU A 168 14.08 -15.51 -2.18
C LEU A 168 15.20 -15.41 -3.20
N LYS A 169 14.99 -15.98 -4.38
CA LYS A 169 16.02 -16.10 -5.42
C LYS A 169 15.82 -15.09 -6.55
N SER A 170 16.92 -14.62 -7.14
CA SER A 170 16.87 -13.73 -8.31
C SER A 170 16.20 -14.39 -9.52
N GLU A 171 16.35 -15.70 -9.66
CA GLU A 171 15.83 -16.49 -10.80
C GLU A 171 15.15 -17.78 -10.32
N ALA A 172 14.25 -18.32 -11.15
CA ALA A 172 13.56 -19.57 -10.86
C ALA A 172 14.45 -20.82 -11.01
N LYS A 173 15.55 -20.74 -11.80
CA LYS A 173 16.51 -21.83 -12.05
C LYS A 173 17.88 -21.28 -12.49
N GLY A 174 18.98 -21.78 -11.93
CA GLY A 174 20.35 -21.41 -12.31
C GLY A 174 21.32 -21.38 -11.12
N LYS A 175 22.46 -20.68 -11.27
CA LYS A 175 23.30 -20.27 -10.13
C LYS A 175 22.63 -19.07 -9.46
N ASP A 176 21.54 -19.34 -8.74
CA ASP A 176 20.66 -18.30 -8.19
C ASP A 176 21.32 -17.58 -7.01
N VAL A 177 21.29 -16.24 -6.99
CA VAL A 177 21.71 -15.42 -5.85
C VAL A 177 20.50 -15.17 -4.95
N ALA A 178 20.70 -15.27 -3.64
CA ALA A 178 19.69 -14.89 -2.66
C ALA A 178 19.52 -13.36 -2.68
N VAL A 179 18.32 -12.89 -3.02
CA VAL A 179 17.96 -11.47 -3.05
C VAL A 179 17.14 -11.05 -1.82
N GLY A 180 16.73 -12.01 -1.00
CA GLY A 180 16.02 -11.77 0.24
C GLY A 180 15.66 -13.07 0.98
N MET A 181 14.86 -12.94 2.01
CA MET A 181 14.33 -14.06 2.80
C MET A 181 12.82 -13.91 2.95
N GLY A 182 12.08 -15.00 2.70
CA GLY A 182 10.69 -15.14 3.11
C GLY A 182 10.65 -15.82 4.48
N TYR A 183 9.97 -15.21 5.44
CA TYR A 183 9.99 -15.65 6.84
C TYR A 183 8.82 -16.58 7.17
N SER A 184 9.10 -17.59 7.99
CA SER A 184 8.10 -18.51 8.52
C SER A 184 6.93 -17.78 9.17
N GLY A 185 5.71 -18.27 8.92
CA GLY A 185 4.47 -17.72 9.44
C GLY A 185 3.95 -16.47 8.72
N ARG A 186 4.71 -15.92 7.77
CA ARG A 186 4.30 -14.76 6.97
C ARG A 186 3.69 -15.19 5.63
N SER A 187 2.79 -14.35 5.12
CA SER A 187 2.27 -14.42 3.77
C SER A 187 2.81 -13.26 2.95
N TYR A 188 3.05 -13.49 1.66
CA TYR A 188 3.43 -12.44 0.72
C TYR A 188 2.65 -12.58 -0.59
N PRO A 189 2.28 -11.46 -1.24
CA PRO A 189 1.67 -11.48 -2.57
C PRO A 189 2.49 -12.27 -3.59
N VAL A 190 1.78 -13.03 -4.43
CA VAL A 190 2.34 -13.76 -5.56
C VAL A 190 2.09 -12.96 -6.82
N ILE A 191 3.16 -12.61 -7.51
CA ILE A 191 3.14 -11.77 -8.73
C ILE A 191 3.46 -12.57 -10.00
N GLY A 192 3.57 -13.89 -9.89
CA GLY A 192 3.69 -14.76 -11.06
C GLY A 192 4.17 -16.17 -10.76
N PHE A 193 4.10 -17.03 -11.78
CA PHE A 193 4.56 -18.41 -11.75
C PHE A 193 5.61 -18.66 -12.83
N SER A 194 6.53 -19.60 -12.59
CA SER A 194 7.43 -20.08 -13.64
C SER A 194 6.65 -20.84 -14.71
N ASN A 195 7.17 -20.96 -15.93
CA ASN A 195 6.49 -21.67 -17.04
C ASN A 195 6.04 -23.10 -16.67
N ASN A 196 6.81 -23.79 -15.83
CA ASN A 196 6.48 -25.14 -15.35
C ASN A 196 5.70 -25.17 -14.01
N LYS A 197 5.33 -23.99 -13.49
CA LYS A 197 4.66 -23.75 -12.20
C LYS A 197 5.30 -24.45 -10.99
N LYS A 198 6.60 -24.74 -11.06
CA LYS A 198 7.39 -25.30 -9.92
C LYS A 198 7.86 -24.22 -8.97
N TYR A 199 7.95 -22.98 -9.45
CA TYR A 199 8.32 -21.81 -8.68
C TYR A 199 7.23 -20.74 -8.81
N LEU A 200 7.08 -19.96 -7.76
CA LEU A 200 6.29 -18.74 -7.77
C LEU A 200 7.18 -17.56 -7.40
N ARG A 201 6.81 -16.38 -7.88
CA ARG A 201 7.51 -15.14 -7.57
C ARG A 201 6.69 -14.38 -6.55
N VAL A 202 7.30 -14.06 -5.41
CA VAL A 202 6.65 -13.29 -4.34
C VAL A 202 7.13 -11.84 -4.37
N GLN A 203 6.28 -10.93 -3.90
CA GLN A 203 6.62 -9.56 -3.57
C GLN A 203 6.56 -9.39 -2.05
N ARG A 204 7.73 -9.32 -1.40
CA ARG A 204 7.81 -9.12 0.05
C ARG A 204 7.61 -7.65 0.43
N THR A 205 8.17 -6.76 -0.38
CA THR A 205 8.01 -5.30 -0.34
C THR A 205 8.01 -4.79 -1.78
N GLU A 206 7.70 -3.51 -2.00
CA GLU A 206 7.80 -2.87 -3.32
C GLU A 206 9.17 -3.07 -4.00
N SER A 207 10.23 -3.13 -3.20
CA SER A 207 11.62 -3.25 -3.64
C SER A 207 12.21 -4.67 -3.55
N ILE A 208 11.52 -5.62 -2.92
CA ILE A 208 12.02 -6.99 -2.71
C ILE A 208 11.04 -7.97 -3.32
N THR A 209 11.41 -8.48 -4.51
CA THR A 209 10.73 -9.60 -5.15
C THR A 209 11.71 -10.77 -5.32
N GLY A 210 11.20 -11.99 -5.37
CA GLY A 210 12.05 -13.14 -5.68
C GLY A 210 11.30 -14.44 -5.83
N TRP A 211 11.99 -15.41 -6.42
CA TRP A 211 11.46 -16.74 -6.74
C TRP A 211 11.63 -17.70 -5.57
N VAL A 212 10.59 -18.50 -5.31
CA VAL A 212 10.61 -19.58 -4.32
C VAL A 212 9.97 -20.85 -4.87
N PRO A 213 10.41 -22.04 -4.44
CA PRO A 213 9.75 -23.28 -4.80
C PRO A 213 8.30 -23.31 -4.29
N VAL A 214 7.36 -23.72 -5.13
CA VAL A 214 5.95 -23.89 -4.71
C VAL A 214 5.83 -24.90 -3.56
N SER A 215 6.71 -25.90 -3.51
CA SER A 215 6.71 -26.91 -2.44
C SER A 215 7.07 -26.38 -1.05
N SER A 216 7.57 -25.14 -0.93
CA SER A 216 7.95 -24.57 0.37
C SER A 216 6.90 -23.62 0.97
N VAL A 217 5.81 -23.37 0.25
CA VAL A 217 4.77 -22.42 0.64
C VAL A 217 3.38 -23.02 0.46
N ALA A 218 2.41 -22.54 1.22
CA ALA A 218 0.99 -22.77 0.93
C ALA A 218 0.48 -21.61 0.05
N ILE A 219 -0.37 -21.92 -0.92
CA ILE A 219 -0.96 -20.92 -1.82
C ILE A 219 -2.42 -20.72 -1.46
N ASP A 220 -2.74 -19.48 -1.08
CA ASP A 220 -4.08 -19.05 -0.74
C ASP A 220 -4.55 -17.91 -1.64
N ILE A 221 -5.87 -17.79 -1.78
CA ILE A 221 -6.52 -16.72 -2.53
C ILE A 221 -7.21 -15.86 -1.48
N VAL A 222 -6.84 -14.59 -1.43
CA VAL A 222 -7.29 -13.61 -0.44
C VAL A 222 -8.17 -12.62 -1.20
N ALA A 223 -9.45 -12.97 -1.28
CA ALA A 223 -10.45 -12.17 -1.97
C ALA A 223 -11.81 -12.32 -1.28
N GLU A 224 -12.63 -11.28 -1.40
CA GLU A 224 -13.93 -11.23 -0.75
C GLU A 224 -14.94 -12.22 -1.32
N LEU A 225 -15.87 -12.65 -0.47
CA LEU A 225 -16.98 -13.51 -0.85
C LEU A 225 -18.28 -12.71 -0.92
N ALA A 226 -19.32 -13.34 -1.47
CA ALA A 226 -20.64 -12.71 -1.55
C ALA A 226 -21.20 -12.41 -0.17
N MET A 227 -21.70 -11.19 -0.02
CA MET A 227 -22.29 -10.65 1.19
C MET A 227 -23.79 -10.49 1.00
N THR A 228 -24.55 -10.63 2.09
CA THR A 228 -25.94 -10.18 2.13
C THR A 228 -25.99 -8.65 2.08
N LYS A 229 -27.19 -8.07 1.93
CA LYS A 229 -27.33 -6.61 1.95
C LYS A 229 -26.75 -5.99 3.23
N SER A 230 -27.08 -6.56 4.40
CA SER A 230 -26.60 -6.03 5.68
C SER A 230 -25.08 -6.09 5.76
N GLU A 231 -24.49 -7.25 5.47
CA GLU A 231 -23.03 -7.44 5.50
C GLU A 231 -22.32 -6.50 4.52
N TYR A 232 -22.94 -6.19 3.37
CA TYR A 232 -22.36 -5.29 2.39
C TYR A 232 -22.42 -3.81 2.80
N GLU A 233 -23.50 -3.37 3.45
CA GLU A 233 -23.53 -2.00 4.02
C GLU A 233 -22.52 -1.87 5.17
N ASP A 234 -22.40 -2.89 6.04
CA ASP A 234 -21.40 -2.93 7.12
C ASP A 234 -19.97 -2.88 6.52
N TYR A 235 -19.71 -3.65 5.46
CA TYR A 235 -18.45 -3.62 4.72
C TYR A 235 -18.14 -2.24 4.16
N LYS A 236 -19.12 -1.55 3.56
CA LYS A 236 -18.92 -0.19 3.05
C LYS A 236 -18.56 0.81 4.15
N GLU A 237 -19.25 0.72 5.28
CA GLU A 237 -18.97 1.59 6.42
C GLU A 237 -17.57 1.34 6.98
N GLU A 238 -17.15 0.07 7.09
CA GLU A 238 -15.79 -0.29 7.51
C GLU A 238 -14.73 0.22 6.52
N GLN A 239 -14.94 0.03 5.22
CA GLN A 239 -14.03 0.56 4.18
C GLN A 239 -13.95 2.08 4.20
N GLU A 240 -15.06 2.78 4.41
CA GLU A 240 -15.06 4.23 4.57
C GLU A 240 -14.33 4.65 5.85
N LEU A 241 -14.51 3.96 6.97
CA LEU A 241 -13.78 4.25 8.21
C LEU A 241 -12.28 4.01 8.08
N GLU A 242 -11.86 2.92 7.45
CA GLU A 242 -10.46 2.65 7.14
C GLU A 242 -9.89 3.72 6.23
N TYR A 243 -10.64 4.11 5.19
CA TYR A 243 -10.26 5.18 4.28
C TYR A 243 -10.12 6.53 5.01
N GLN A 244 -11.07 6.89 5.88
CA GLN A 244 -11.01 8.10 6.70
C GLN A 244 -9.86 8.07 7.71
N ALA A 245 -9.57 6.91 8.32
CA ALA A 245 -8.43 6.75 9.21
C ALA A 245 -7.09 6.89 8.46
N GLN A 246 -7.00 6.33 7.25
CA GLN A 246 -5.85 6.53 6.36
C GLN A 246 -5.71 8.00 5.98
N LEU A 247 -6.79 8.65 5.52
CA LEU A 247 -6.80 10.07 5.22
C LEU A 247 -6.35 10.90 6.42
N GLN A 248 -6.83 10.61 7.62
CA GLN A 248 -6.44 11.32 8.84
C GLN A 248 -4.95 11.13 9.17
N SER A 249 -4.42 9.92 8.97
CA SER A 249 -2.99 9.65 9.16
C SER A 249 -2.12 10.44 8.18
N VAL A 250 -2.59 10.61 6.94
CA VAL A 250 -1.91 11.36 5.87
C VAL A 250 -2.02 12.87 6.12
N ILE A 251 -3.18 13.35 6.56
CA ILE A 251 -3.39 14.76 6.94
C ILE A 251 -2.40 15.16 8.02
N ASN A 252 -2.10 14.29 8.99
CA ASN A 252 -1.11 14.58 10.02
C ASN A 252 0.33 14.75 9.46
N VAL A 253 0.68 14.03 8.38
CA VAL A 253 1.96 14.22 7.66
C VAL A 253 1.96 15.52 6.85
N GLY A 254 0.79 15.93 6.37
CA GLY A 254 0.60 17.13 5.54
C GLY A 254 0.12 18.38 6.29
N SER A 255 0.11 18.39 7.62
CA SER A 255 -0.35 19.54 8.41
C SER A 255 0.79 20.51 8.69
N PHE A 256 0.75 21.67 8.02
CA PHE A 256 1.78 22.73 8.15
C PHE A 256 1.17 24.02 8.70
N SER A 257 1.77 24.56 9.76
CA SER A 257 1.41 25.88 10.27
C SER A 257 1.72 26.96 9.24
N GLY A 258 0.73 27.78 8.88
CA GLY A 258 0.90 28.96 8.03
C GLY A 258 0.80 28.74 6.51
N SER A 259 0.54 27.52 6.04
CA SER A 259 0.23 27.23 4.63
C SER A 259 -1.28 27.25 4.37
N ASP A 260 -1.68 27.63 3.15
CA ASP A 260 -3.10 27.64 2.76
C ASP A 260 -3.66 26.22 2.56
N GLU A 261 -4.99 26.09 2.65
CA GLU A 261 -5.70 24.81 2.63
C GLU A 261 -5.44 23.98 1.37
N LEU A 262 -5.31 24.63 0.20
CA LEU A 262 -5.00 23.95 -1.06
C LEU A 262 -3.59 23.38 -1.03
N THR A 263 -2.61 24.17 -0.59
CA THR A 263 -1.22 23.72 -0.44
C THR A 263 -1.13 22.51 0.50
N ASN A 264 -1.76 22.57 1.68
CA ASN A 264 -1.76 21.45 2.64
C ASN A 264 -2.43 20.19 2.09
N SER A 265 -3.54 20.36 1.36
CA SER A 265 -4.25 19.25 0.71
C SER A 265 -3.37 18.56 -0.33
N ILE A 266 -2.64 19.33 -1.15
CA ILE A 266 -1.73 18.79 -2.16
C ILE A 266 -0.56 18.08 -1.51
N ILE A 267 0.05 18.67 -0.47
CA ILE A 267 1.16 18.02 0.22
C ILE A 267 0.73 16.69 0.84
N SER A 268 -0.47 16.64 1.45
CA SER A 268 -1.09 15.43 1.99
C SER A 268 -1.29 14.36 0.91
N LEU A 269 -1.91 14.74 -0.20
CA LEU A 269 -2.10 13.86 -1.37
C LEU A 269 -0.77 13.27 -1.85
N LEU A 270 0.25 14.11 -2.00
CA LEU A 270 1.57 13.66 -2.43
C LEU A 270 2.24 12.75 -1.38
N ALA A 271 2.05 13.01 -0.08
CA ALA A 271 2.61 12.16 0.96
C ALA A 271 2.06 10.73 0.86
N GLN A 272 0.75 10.58 0.65
CA GLN A 272 0.10 9.28 0.46
C GLN A 272 0.56 8.57 -0.81
N ASN A 273 0.68 9.32 -1.91
CA ASN A 273 1.07 8.75 -3.20
C ASN A 273 2.56 8.41 -3.29
N GLU A 274 3.37 8.99 -2.40
CA GLU A 274 4.78 8.67 -2.21
C GLU A 274 4.92 7.77 -0.96
N SER A 275 5.78 8.12 0.00
CA SER A 275 6.00 7.26 1.17
C SER A 275 5.31 7.73 2.45
N GLY A 276 5.07 9.04 2.59
CA GLY A 276 4.62 9.68 3.83
C GLY A 276 5.58 9.52 5.03
N ASN A 277 6.67 8.78 4.86
CA ASN A 277 7.59 8.41 5.92
C ASN A 277 8.81 9.33 5.93
N TYR A 278 8.89 10.21 6.91
CA TYR A 278 10.01 11.14 7.06
C TYR A 278 11.38 10.45 7.16
N MET A 279 11.43 9.20 7.61
CA MET A 279 12.67 8.41 7.71
C MET A 279 12.96 7.57 6.46
N ALA A 280 12.20 7.72 5.38
CA ALA A 280 12.43 6.91 4.19
C ALA A 280 13.82 7.22 3.59
N ALA A 281 14.62 6.19 3.38
CA ALA A 281 15.89 6.29 2.66
C ALA A 281 16.23 4.94 2.03
N ARG A 282 16.62 4.98 0.76
CA ARG A 282 17.04 3.80 0.00
C ARG A 282 18.06 4.16 -1.08
N ASN A 283 18.83 3.17 -1.49
CA ASN A 283 19.63 3.25 -2.70
C ASN A 283 18.76 3.05 -3.95
N GLY A 284 19.33 3.38 -5.11
CA GLY A 284 18.72 3.11 -6.41
C GLY A 284 18.47 1.62 -6.58
N LEU A 285 17.30 1.28 -7.13
CA LEU A 285 16.91 -0.10 -7.31
C LEU A 285 17.13 -0.51 -8.76
N ALA A 286 17.84 -1.63 -8.97
CA ALA A 286 18.19 -2.12 -10.32
C ALA A 286 16.96 -2.37 -11.24
N GLN A 287 15.79 -2.57 -10.64
CA GLN A 287 14.52 -2.74 -11.37
C GLN A 287 14.02 -1.44 -12.01
N PHE A 288 14.45 -0.28 -11.52
CA PHE A 288 14.11 1.03 -12.09
C PHE A 288 15.27 1.52 -12.94
N LYS A 289 15.22 1.27 -14.25
CA LYS A 289 16.29 1.58 -15.23
C LYS A 289 16.80 3.04 -15.20
N GLY A 290 16.06 3.97 -14.62
CA GLY A 290 16.45 5.37 -14.48
C GLY A 290 17.09 5.74 -13.14
N GLU A 291 16.93 4.91 -12.10
CA GLU A 291 17.47 5.19 -10.78
C GLU A 291 18.92 4.74 -10.65
N LYS A 292 19.82 5.69 -10.48
CA LYS A 292 21.26 5.45 -10.37
C LYS A 292 21.79 5.65 -8.96
N THR A 293 21.02 6.32 -8.11
CA THR A 293 21.47 6.83 -6.81
C THR A 293 20.31 6.80 -5.81
N ILE A 294 20.44 7.54 -4.72
CA ILE A 294 19.56 7.51 -3.56
C ILE A 294 18.18 8.13 -3.78
N THR A 295 17.23 7.69 -2.96
CA THR A 295 15.91 8.31 -2.76
C THR A 295 15.65 8.46 -1.27
N VAL A 296 15.20 9.63 -0.82
CA VAL A 296 15.05 9.95 0.61
C VAL A 296 13.80 10.79 0.92
N GLY A 297 13.37 10.73 2.17
CA GLY A 297 12.33 11.56 2.76
C GLY A 297 10.90 11.14 2.42
N ALA A 298 9.94 11.78 3.10
CA ALA A 298 8.52 11.44 3.02
C ALA A 298 7.95 11.53 1.60
N TRP A 299 8.45 12.47 0.79
CA TRP A 299 8.03 12.68 -0.60
C TRP A 299 8.99 12.09 -1.65
N GLN A 300 9.88 11.17 -1.23
CA GLN A 300 10.75 10.40 -2.13
C GLN A 300 11.60 11.29 -3.07
N TRP A 301 12.30 12.29 -2.52
CA TRP A 301 13.24 13.08 -3.32
C TRP A 301 14.37 12.18 -3.82
N TYR A 302 14.63 12.23 -5.12
CA TYR A 302 15.62 11.42 -5.83
C TYR A 302 16.83 12.25 -6.26
N GLY A 303 18.00 11.61 -6.37
CA GLY A 303 19.14 12.21 -7.06
C GLY A 303 19.78 13.37 -6.32
N GLU A 304 20.19 14.39 -7.07
CA GLU A 304 20.74 15.61 -6.48
C GLU A 304 19.75 16.31 -5.54
N ARG A 305 18.44 16.17 -5.76
CA ARG A 305 17.44 16.72 -4.84
C ARG A 305 17.50 16.06 -3.47
N ALA A 306 17.78 14.76 -3.44
CA ALA A 306 18.00 14.01 -2.21
C ALA A 306 19.28 14.48 -1.49
N HIS A 307 20.37 14.66 -2.26
CA HIS A 307 21.65 15.14 -1.75
C HIS A 307 21.53 16.54 -1.15
N ASP A 308 20.91 17.46 -1.87
CA ASP A 308 20.71 18.85 -1.42
C ASP A 308 19.81 18.93 -0.18
N LEU A 309 18.83 18.04 -0.07
CA LEU A 309 18.02 17.92 1.15
C LEU A 309 18.88 17.53 2.35
N LEU A 310 19.72 16.49 2.21
CA LEU A 310 20.63 16.07 3.29
C LEU A 310 21.65 17.15 3.64
N LYS A 311 22.16 17.90 2.66
CA LYS A 311 23.02 19.08 2.90
C LYS A 311 22.32 20.12 3.76
N ARG A 312 21.08 20.49 3.40
CA ARG A 312 20.29 21.45 4.17
C ARG A 312 20.05 20.95 5.59
N ILE A 313 19.70 19.67 5.77
CA ILE A 313 19.50 19.09 7.10
C ILE A 313 20.78 19.20 7.95
N CYS A 314 21.93 18.81 7.39
CA CYS A 314 23.23 18.95 8.08
C CYS A 314 23.57 20.42 8.40
N ALA A 315 23.20 21.36 7.53
CA ALA A 315 23.46 22.79 7.73
C ALA A 315 22.53 23.44 8.76
N THR A 316 21.31 22.94 8.92
CA THR A 316 20.31 23.48 9.86
C THR A 316 20.72 23.29 11.31
N ASN A 317 21.24 22.11 11.68
CA ASN A 317 21.78 21.87 13.01
C ASN A 317 23.07 21.03 12.94
N VAL A 318 24.20 21.71 12.78
CA VAL A 318 25.51 21.10 12.52
C VAL A 318 25.96 20.17 13.65
N GLU A 319 25.79 20.58 14.90
CA GLU A 319 26.23 19.80 16.06
C GLU A 319 25.39 18.53 16.21
N GLU A 320 24.07 18.68 16.23
CA GLU A 320 23.15 17.54 16.40
C GLU A 320 23.20 16.58 15.21
N ALA A 321 23.35 17.09 13.98
CA ALA A 321 23.53 16.25 12.79
C ALA A 321 24.80 15.39 12.88
N ARG A 322 25.93 15.98 13.34
CA ARG A 322 27.17 15.23 13.56
C ARG A 322 27.02 14.18 14.65
N ASP A 323 26.31 14.49 15.73
CA ASP A 323 26.08 13.56 16.83
C ASP A 323 25.19 12.39 16.41
N ILE A 324 24.09 12.66 15.69
CA ILE A 324 23.21 11.62 15.12
C ILE A 324 24.01 10.68 14.21
N ILE A 325 24.82 11.25 13.31
CA ILE A 325 25.64 10.45 12.40
C ILE A 325 26.68 9.64 13.17
N ASN A 326 27.40 10.23 14.13
CA ASN A 326 28.39 9.54 14.96
C ASN A 326 27.78 8.35 15.71
N ASN A 327 26.61 8.55 16.33
CA ASN A 327 25.94 7.56 17.16
C ASN A 327 25.31 6.41 16.35
N SER A 328 25.17 6.58 15.03
CA SER A 328 24.57 5.56 14.16
C SER A 328 25.56 4.47 13.73
N PHE A 329 26.87 4.67 13.91
CA PHE A 329 27.89 3.70 13.51
C PHE A 329 28.31 2.77 14.65
N THR A 330 28.60 1.51 14.32
CA THR A 330 29.08 0.52 15.28
C THR A 330 30.62 0.41 15.28
N GLY A 331 31.20 -0.07 16.38
CA GLY A 331 32.63 -0.33 16.54
C GLY A 331 33.32 0.50 17.63
N SER A 332 34.66 0.56 17.59
CA SER A 332 35.39 1.40 18.54
C SER A 332 35.17 2.89 18.26
N LYS A 333 35.23 3.74 19.30
CA LYS A 333 35.02 5.21 19.17
C LYS A 333 35.81 5.83 18.03
N LYS A 334 37.08 5.42 17.85
CA LYS A 334 37.94 5.89 16.74
C LYS A 334 37.43 5.48 15.35
N LYS A 335 36.89 4.25 15.21
CA LYS A 335 36.33 3.76 13.95
C LYS A 335 34.98 4.41 13.64
N GLN A 336 34.10 4.56 14.64
CA GLN A 336 32.82 5.26 14.50
C GLN A 336 33.04 6.68 13.98
N LYS A 337 33.90 7.44 14.67
CA LYS A 337 34.25 8.81 14.27
C LYS A 337 34.77 8.90 12.84
N LYS A 338 35.68 7.99 12.45
CA LYS A 338 36.20 7.97 11.06
C LYS A 338 35.12 7.72 10.01
N LYS A 339 34.18 6.81 10.27
CA LYS A 339 33.06 6.52 9.35
C LYS A 339 32.08 7.69 9.28
N ALA A 340 31.76 8.27 10.44
CA ALA A 340 30.87 9.42 10.56
C ALA A 340 31.43 10.68 9.89
N ASP A 341 32.70 11.02 10.15
CA ASP A 341 33.38 12.16 9.52
C ASP A 341 33.41 11.97 7.99
N LYS A 342 33.59 10.74 7.50
CA LYS A 342 33.52 10.41 6.07
C LYS A 342 32.11 10.65 5.50
N LEU A 343 31.07 10.10 6.11
CA LEU A 343 29.69 10.28 5.65
C LEU A 343 29.27 11.75 5.68
N TYR A 344 29.59 12.46 6.76
CA TYR A 344 29.28 13.89 6.92
C TYR A 344 29.95 14.74 5.83
N SER A 345 31.24 14.49 5.58
CA SER A 345 31.99 15.19 4.53
C SER A 345 31.47 14.88 3.14
N ASP A 346 31.03 13.64 2.90
CA ASP A 346 30.43 13.22 1.64
C ASP A 346 29.03 13.85 1.43
N ILE A 347 28.20 13.95 2.48
CA ILE A 347 26.93 14.69 2.40
C ILE A 347 27.18 16.15 2.01
N LEU A 348 28.18 16.79 2.59
CA LEU A 348 28.50 18.19 2.31
C LEU A 348 29.34 18.41 1.03
N SER A 349 29.69 17.35 0.31
CA SER A 349 30.54 17.48 -0.86
C SER A 349 29.82 18.20 -2.00
N GLY A 350 30.61 18.80 -2.90
CA GLY A 350 30.12 19.33 -4.17
C GLY A 350 30.00 18.25 -5.26
N ASP A 351 30.27 16.99 -4.92
CA ASP A 351 30.25 15.90 -5.90
C ASP A 351 28.81 15.58 -6.30
N SER A 352 28.59 15.34 -7.59
CA SER A 352 27.29 14.88 -8.07
C SER A 352 27.07 13.42 -7.69
N TRP A 353 26.17 13.20 -6.73
CA TRP A 353 25.77 11.87 -6.29
C TRP A 353 24.97 11.10 -7.35
N GLU A 354 24.31 11.81 -8.27
CA GLU A 354 23.60 11.20 -9.39
C GLU A 354 24.55 10.72 -10.48
N ASN A 355 25.53 11.54 -10.89
CA ASN A 355 26.54 11.15 -11.87
C ASN A 355 27.51 10.11 -11.31
N GLY A 356 27.86 10.23 -10.03
CA GLY A 356 28.71 9.27 -9.32
C GLY A 356 28.01 7.97 -8.92
N ALA A 357 26.70 7.85 -9.18
CA ALA A 357 25.88 6.69 -8.76
C ALA A 357 26.08 6.33 -7.28
N ARG A 358 26.12 7.36 -6.42
CA ARG A 358 26.39 7.19 -4.99
C ARG A 358 25.33 6.29 -4.36
N SER A 359 25.77 5.30 -3.60
CA SER A 359 24.91 4.37 -2.86
C SER A 359 25.45 4.19 -1.45
N PHE A 360 24.57 4.25 -0.45
CA PHE A 360 24.90 4.11 0.96
C PHE A 360 25.10 2.65 1.35
N SER A 361 26.06 2.40 2.24
CA SER A 361 26.14 1.16 3.02
C SER A 361 24.96 1.04 3.99
N GLU A 362 24.74 -0.15 4.56
CA GLU A 362 23.67 -0.36 5.54
C GLU A 362 23.78 0.56 6.77
N GLU A 363 25.00 0.76 7.29
CA GLU A 363 25.23 1.66 8.43
C GLU A 363 25.00 3.14 8.04
N GLU A 364 25.41 3.55 6.82
CA GLU A 364 25.13 4.89 6.32
C GLU A 364 23.63 5.11 6.13
N LEU A 365 22.87 4.11 5.67
CA LEU A 365 21.41 4.20 5.59
C LEU A 365 20.80 4.40 6.97
N VAL A 366 21.25 3.70 8.01
CA VAL A 366 20.76 3.93 9.38
C VAL A 366 21.00 5.39 9.81
N ALA A 367 22.22 5.90 9.58
CA ALA A 367 22.57 7.28 9.90
C ALA A 367 21.70 8.30 9.14
N VAL A 368 21.49 8.09 7.84
CA VAL A 368 20.67 8.96 7.00
C VAL A 368 19.20 8.92 7.42
N LYS A 369 18.65 7.75 7.75
CA LYS A 369 17.27 7.62 8.27
C LYS A 369 17.09 8.33 9.60
N ALA A 370 18.06 8.23 10.50
CA ALA A 370 18.05 8.93 11.77
C ALA A 370 18.14 10.45 11.58
N LEU A 371 18.98 10.91 10.65
CA LEU A 371 19.11 12.33 10.30
C LEU A 371 17.81 12.89 9.70
N LEU A 372 17.17 12.15 8.81
CA LEU A 372 15.89 12.55 8.20
C LEU A 372 14.75 12.58 9.22
N GLY A 373 14.75 11.65 10.18
CA GLY A 373 13.74 11.53 11.24
C GLY A 373 13.94 12.45 12.44
N SER A 374 15.03 13.21 12.49
CA SER A 374 15.23 14.21 13.55
C SER A 374 14.19 15.32 13.45
N SER A 375 13.95 16.04 14.55
CA SER A 375 12.99 17.16 14.56
C SER A 375 13.34 18.21 13.50
N PHE A 376 14.61 18.62 13.41
CA PHE A 376 15.06 19.57 12.39
C PHE A 376 15.08 18.95 10.98
N GLY A 377 15.36 17.65 10.84
CA GLY A 377 15.29 16.93 9.57
C GLY A 377 13.87 16.91 8.99
N ILE A 378 12.87 16.71 9.85
CA ILE A 378 11.44 16.79 9.52
C ILE A 378 11.08 18.21 9.08
N GLU A 379 11.49 19.24 9.81
CA GLU A 379 11.17 20.63 9.44
C GLU A 379 11.80 21.06 8.10
N VAL A 380 13.01 20.60 7.79
CA VAL A 380 13.63 20.86 6.49
C VAL A 380 12.89 20.13 5.35
N GLN A 381 12.44 18.88 5.58
CA GLN A 381 11.59 18.18 4.61
C GLN A 381 10.28 18.92 4.37
N LYS A 382 9.67 19.42 5.45
CA LYS A 382 8.43 20.18 5.40
C LYS A 382 8.58 21.46 4.58
N SER A 383 9.63 22.22 4.85
CA SER A 383 9.94 23.44 4.10
C SER A 383 10.21 23.15 2.61
N GLN A 384 10.93 22.06 2.32
CA GLN A 384 11.21 21.67 0.94
C GLN A 384 9.94 21.34 0.16
N VAL A 385 9.02 20.54 0.74
CA VAL A 385 7.80 20.15 0.02
C VAL A 385 6.86 21.34 -0.17
N GLN A 386 6.78 22.27 0.79
CA GLN A 386 6.02 23.51 0.62
C GLN A 386 6.53 24.32 -0.57
N SER A 387 7.85 24.52 -0.68
CA SER A 387 8.47 25.21 -1.82
C SER A 387 8.16 24.49 -3.14
N ASP A 388 8.31 23.16 -3.15
CA ASP A 388 8.05 22.33 -4.32
C ASP A 388 6.60 22.43 -4.80
N VAL A 389 5.64 22.36 -3.88
CA VAL A 389 4.21 22.44 -4.18
C VAL A 389 3.83 23.85 -4.62
N ALA A 390 4.35 24.88 -3.96
CA ALA A 390 4.12 26.27 -4.37
C ALA A 390 4.54 26.53 -5.83
N VAL A 391 5.70 26.02 -6.23
CA VAL A 391 6.16 26.10 -7.64
C VAL A 391 5.16 25.42 -8.59
N ARG A 392 4.63 24.25 -8.22
CA ARG A 392 3.69 23.48 -9.06
C ARG A 392 2.31 24.12 -9.15
N ILE A 393 1.79 24.66 -8.04
CA ILE A 393 0.57 25.46 -8.04
C ILE A 393 0.75 26.68 -8.94
N ASN A 394 1.92 27.32 -8.87
CA ASN A 394 2.21 28.46 -9.74
C ASN A 394 2.22 28.07 -11.21
N VAL A 395 2.79 26.91 -11.59
CA VAL A 395 2.71 26.39 -12.97
C VAL A 395 1.25 26.16 -13.37
N ALA A 396 0.44 25.51 -12.53
CA ALA A 396 -0.98 25.26 -12.78
C ALA A 396 -1.76 26.56 -13.04
N ARG A 397 -1.50 27.59 -12.24
CA ARG A 397 -2.17 28.89 -12.33
C ARG A 397 -1.66 29.73 -13.50
N SER A 398 -0.36 29.95 -13.58
CA SER A 398 0.25 30.88 -14.55
C SER A 398 0.24 30.34 -15.97
N GLU A 399 0.60 29.07 -16.17
CA GLU A 399 0.72 28.49 -17.50
C GLU A 399 -0.63 27.96 -18.00
N TYR A 400 -1.37 27.27 -17.14
CA TYR A 400 -2.62 26.59 -17.50
C TYR A 400 -3.89 27.36 -17.11
N GLY A 401 -3.78 28.45 -16.33
CA GLY A 401 -4.94 29.24 -15.90
C GLY A 401 -5.91 28.44 -15.03
N LEU A 402 -5.44 27.44 -14.30
CA LEU A 402 -6.29 26.66 -13.41
C LEU A 402 -6.61 27.48 -12.16
N THR A 403 -7.89 27.59 -11.84
CA THR A 403 -8.42 28.25 -10.64
C THR A 403 -9.19 27.28 -9.75
N ASN A 404 -9.68 26.18 -10.31
CA ASN A 404 -10.38 25.14 -9.58
C ASN A 404 -9.40 24.31 -8.74
N SER A 405 -9.58 24.30 -7.41
CA SER A 405 -8.66 23.67 -6.47
C SER A 405 -8.51 22.17 -6.70
N ARG A 406 -9.58 21.49 -7.15
CA ARG A 406 -9.54 20.06 -7.48
C ARG A 406 -8.66 19.77 -8.69
N LEU A 407 -8.75 20.62 -9.73
CA LEU A 407 -7.93 20.49 -10.93
C LEU A 407 -6.46 20.83 -10.65
N ILE A 408 -6.21 21.86 -9.84
CA ILE A 408 -4.85 22.23 -9.42
C ILE A 408 -4.20 21.07 -8.66
N ALA A 409 -4.92 20.45 -7.73
CA ALA A 409 -4.37 19.34 -6.95
C ALA A 409 -4.07 18.10 -7.82
N TYR A 410 -4.99 17.73 -8.71
CA TYR A 410 -4.78 16.62 -9.64
C TYR A 410 -3.59 16.90 -10.57
N PHE A 411 -3.49 18.14 -11.10
CA PHE A 411 -2.34 18.58 -11.89
C PHE A 411 -1.03 18.46 -11.12
N CYS A 412 -0.97 18.94 -9.88
CA CYS A 412 0.26 18.93 -9.08
C CYS A 412 0.78 17.52 -8.85
N ASP A 413 -0.12 16.55 -8.63
CA ASP A 413 0.24 15.15 -8.46
C ASP A 413 0.70 14.48 -9.77
N LEU A 414 0.05 14.76 -10.92
CA LEU A 414 0.60 14.35 -12.22
C LEU A 414 1.98 14.98 -12.45
N PHE A 415 2.14 16.26 -12.15
CA PHE A 415 3.37 17.00 -12.40
C PHE A 415 4.50 16.51 -11.50
N TRP A 416 4.18 16.13 -10.26
CA TRP A 416 5.13 15.49 -9.35
C TRP A 416 5.71 14.21 -9.95
N GLN A 417 4.86 13.37 -10.55
CA GLN A 417 5.26 12.11 -11.16
C GLN A 417 5.99 12.30 -12.49
N ASN A 418 5.44 13.11 -13.41
CA ASN A 418 6.03 13.38 -14.70
C ASN A 418 5.55 14.73 -15.27
N PRO A 419 6.40 15.77 -15.22
CA PRO A 419 6.05 17.11 -15.70
C PRO A 419 5.58 17.13 -17.16
N LYS A 420 6.24 16.38 -18.04
CA LYS A 420 5.91 16.37 -19.48
C LYS A 420 4.50 15.85 -19.73
N ASN A 421 4.14 14.73 -19.11
CA ASN A 421 2.82 14.14 -19.27
C ASN A 421 1.73 14.98 -18.57
N ALA A 422 2.01 15.55 -17.40
CA ALA A 422 1.06 16.44 -16.72
C ALA A 422 0.66 17.63 -17.59
N ARG A 423 1.65 18.24 -18.25
CA ARG A 423 1.46 19.33 -19.21
C ARG A 423 0.60 18.89 -20.40
N ALA A 424 0.98 17.80 -21.06
CA ALA A 424 0.26 17.27 -22.23
C ALA A 424 -1.20 16.91 -21.92
N ILE A 425 -1.46 16.24 -20.79
CA ILE A 425 -2.81 15.87 -20.34
C ILE A 425 -3.65 17.13 -20.10
N THR A 426 -3.08 18.15 -19.47
CA THR A 426 -3.80 19.40 -19.15
C THR A 426 -4.11 20.19 -20.42
N ASP A 427 -3.18 20.25 -21.36
CA ASP A 427 -3.39 20.86 -22.68
C ASP A 427 -4.53 20.16 -23.45
N GLU A 428 -4.57 18.83 -23.41
CA GLU A 428 -5.65 18.04 -24.02
C GLU A 428 -7.01 18.36 -23.38
N CYS A 429 -7.07 18.46 -22.06
CA CYS A 429 -8.29 18.82 -21.35
C CYS A 429 -8.75 20.23 -21.70
N ILE A 430 -7.84 21.21 -21.67
CA ILE A 430 -8.16 22.60 -22.04
C ILE A 430 -8.67 22.67 -23.48
N LYS A 431 -8.07 21.91 -24.41
CA LYS A 431 -8.51 21.82 -25.80
C LYS A 431 -9.91 21.20 -25.91
N HIS A 432 -10.17 20.11 -25.18
CA HIS A 432 -11.46 19.42 -25.17
C HIS A 432 -12.60 20.37 -24.76
N TYR A 433 -12.38 21.17 -23.71
CA TYR A 433 -13.37 22.13 -23.23
C TYR A 433 -13.33 23.48 -23.98
N GLU A 434 -12.55 23.61 -25.06
CA GLU A 434 -12.41 24.84 -25.86
C GLU A 434 -11.93 26.06 -25.05
N GLY A 435 -11.06 25.84 -24.06
CA GLY A 435 -10.36 26.88 -23.33
C GLY A 435 -10.37 26.74 -21.81
N LYS A 436 -9.45 27.49 -21.19
CA LYS A 436 -9.16 27.45 -19.74
C LYS A 436 -10.39 27.76 -18.89
N ALA A 437 -11.16 28.78 -19.27
CA ALA A 437 -12.34 29.19 -18.51
C ALA A 437 -13.43 28.11 -18.49
N LYS A 438 -13.71 27.48 -19.64
CA LYS A 438 -14.69 26.40 -19.74
C LYS A 438 -14.22 25.15 -18.98
N PHE A 439 -12.93 24.79 -19.09
CA PHE A 439 -12.36 23.66 -18.35
C PHE A 439 -12.49 23.84 -16.83
N ASN A 440 -12.15 25.01 -16.28
CA ASN A 440 -12.25 25.26 -14.83
C ASN A 440 -13.69 25.13 -14.29
N ASN A 441 -14.67 25.55 -15.08
CA ASN A 441 -16.08 25.62 -14.67
C ASN A 441 -16.88 24.35 -14.98
N ALA A 442 -16.38 23.46 -15.85
CA ALA A 442 -17.08 22.25 -16.22
C ALA A 442 -17.27 21.31 -15.02
N LYS A 443 -18.47 20.74 -14.88
CA LYS A 443 -18.82 19.90 -13.71
C LYS A 443 -18.03 18.60 -13.68
N ASP A 444 -17.76 18.06 -14.86
CA ASP A 444 -17.09 16.81 -15.18
C ASP A 444 -15.58 16.99 -15.48
N ALA A 445 -15.04 18.21 -15.42
CA ALA A 445 -13.64 18.51 -15.74
C ALA A 445 -12.63 17.60 -15.04
N LEU A 446 -12.82 17.37 -13.73
CA LEU A 446 -11.95 16.49 -12.95
C LEU A 446 -12.06 15.03 -13.40
N LYS A 447 -13.27 14.56 -13.74
CA LYS A 447 -13.49 13.20 -14.27
C LYS A 447 -12.79 13.04 -15.62
N TYR A 448 -12.97 14.01 -16.52
CA TYR A 448 -12.32 13.99 -17.82
C TYR A 448 -10.78 14.02 -17.72
N MET A 449 -10.23 14.86 -16.83
CA MET A 449 -8.78 14.90 -16.59
C MET A 449 -8.26 13.57 -16.03
N HIS A 450 -9.02 12.92 -15.16
CA HIS A 450 -8.70 11.59 -14.65
C HIS A 450 -8.71 10.54 -15.76
N GLU A 451 -9.78 10.45 -16.55
CA GLU A 451 -9.88 9.50 -17.67
C GLU A 451 -8.79 9.72 -18.73
N THR A 452 -8.43 10.97 -19.00
CA THR A 452 -7.33 11.31 -19.91
C THR A 452 -5.99 10.83 -19.36
N ALA A 453 -5.76 11.01 -18.05
CA ALA A 453 -4.57 10.49 -17.39
C ALA A 453 -4.52 8.94 -17.38
N MET A 454 -5.66 8.28 -17.22
CA MET A 454 -5.77 6.82 -17.28
C MET A 454 -5.45 6.24 -18.67
N LYS A 455 -5.76 6.97 -19.74
CA LYS A 455 -5.44 6.58 -21.13
C LYS A 455 -3.99 6.87 -21.52
N ASN A 456 -3.27 7.70 -20.76
CA ASN A 456 -1.87 8.02 -21.05
C ASN A 456 -0.97 6.80 -20.81
N SER A 457 -0.10 6.48 -21.76
CA SER A 457 0.74 5.27 -21.72
C SER A 457 1.75 5.21 -20.57
N VAL A 458 2.03 6.32 -19.91
CA VAL A 458 2.91 6.40 -18.73
C VAL A 458 2.09 6.54 -17.46
N MET A 459 1.18 7.52 -17.39
CA MET A 459 0.43 7.79 -16.16
C MET A 459 -0.62 6.71 -15.86
N GLY A 460 -1.22 6.11 -16.90
CA GLY A 460 -2.22 5.07 -16.79
C GLY A 460 -1.70 3.75 -16.24
N GLN A 461 -0.38 3.55 -16.18
CA GLN A 461 0.22 2.39 -15.53
C GLN A 461 0.07 2.42 -14.00
N PHE A 462 -0.27 3.58 -13.42
CA PHE A 462 -0.41 3.79 -11.98
C PHE A 462 -1.87 3.94 -11.57
N THR A 463 -2.73 2.98 -11.97
CA THR A 463 -4.18 3.01 -11.76
C THR A 463 -4.58 3.32 -10.32
N GLN A 464 -4.00 2.62 -9.34
CA GLN A 464 -4.32 2.83 -7.92
C GLN A 464 -4.05 4.27 -7.49
N ARG A 465 -2.89 4.83 -7.86
CA ARG A 465 -2.53 6.24 -7.58
C ARG A 465 -3.52 7.19 -8.23
N ARG A 466 -3.87 6.98 -9.51
CA ARG A 466 -4.82 7.85 -10.24
C ARG A 466 -6.20 7.83 -9.62
N THR A 467 -6.71 6.66 -9.25
CA THR A 467 -8.03 6.49 -8.63
C THR A 467 -8.07 7.11 -7.24
N PHE A 468 -7.01 6.95 -6.45
CA PHE A 468 -6.88 7.62 -5.15
C PHE A 468 -6.87 9.14 -5.33
N THR A 469 -6.00 9.68 -6.20
CA THR A 469 -5.93 11.13 -6.46
C THR A 469 -7.27 11.69 -6.91
N TYR A 470 -7.97 11.01 -7.81
CA TYR A 470 -9.29 11.44 -8.26
C TYR A 470 -10.29 11.51 -7.09
N SER A 471 -10.30 10.49 -6.24
CA SER A 471 -11.17 10.42 -5.08
C SER A 471 -10.85 11.50 -4.06
N PHE A 472 -9.57 11.72 -3.76
CA PHE A 472 -9.10 12.79 -2.89
C PHE A 472 -9.50 14.18 -3.44
N CYS A 473 -9.25 14.45 -4.72
CA CYS A 473 -9.59 15.75 -5.31
C CYS A 473 -11.11 16.02 -5.33
N LYS A 474 -11.96 14.98 -5.31
CA LYS A 474 -13.43 15.17 -5.23
C LYS A 474 -13.88 15.75 -3.88
N THR A 475 -13.16 15.47 -2.79
CA THR A 475 -13.53 15.94 -1.44
C THR A 475 -13.21 17.41 -1.22
N MET A 476 -12.27 17.96 -1.99
CA MET A 476 -11.85 19.36 -1.90
C MET A 476 -12.94 20.34 -2.34
N SER A 477 -12.89 21.58 -1.86
CA SER A 477 -13.69 22.68 -2.41
C SER A 477 -13.33 22.92 -3.88
N LYS A 478 -14.30 23.36 -4.69
CA LYS A 478 -14.06 23.69 -6.12
C LYS A 478 -13.37 25.03 -6.26
#